data_AF-A0A238HGS3-F1
#
_entry.id   AF-A0A238HGS3-F1
#
_cell.length_a   1.000
_cell.length_b   1.000
_cell.length_c   1.000
_cell.angle_alpha   90.00
_cell.angle_beta   90.00
_cell.angle_gamma   90.00
#
_symmetry.space_group_name_H-M   'P 1'
#
loop_
_entity.id
_entity.type
_entity.pdbx_description
1 polymer ?
#
loop_
_entity_poly.entity_id
_entity_poly.type
_entity_poly.pdbx_seq_one_letter_code
_entity_poly.pdbx_strand_id
1 'polypeptide(L)'
;MFNKPEEILMAILAAIWMGANYYLAALATSAMPKYTFMITIAVVVWTCLTFWLWHKEVLFRVYPIMLGLLVGCWTFWLDWFTQGVNPAPWYATWWFKLILVALPIVGFYGKEWANRHKRQLKSVFR
;
A
#
# COMPACT_ATOMS: atom_id res chain seq x y z
N MET A 1 5.58 -23.62 8.42
CA MET A 1 6.77 -24.47 8.60
C MET A 1 7.95 -23.66 8.12
N PHE A 2 8.62 -22.97 9.04
CA PHE A 2 9.70 -22.03 8.73
C PHE A 2 11.00 -22.80 8.51
N ASN A 3 11.17 -23.37 7.31
CA ASN A 3 12.31 -24.23 7.00
C ASN A 3 13.52 -23.45 6.46
N LYS A 4 13.36 -22.15 6.17
CA LYS A 4 14.44 -21.28 5.68
C LYS A 4 14.69 -20.13 6.65
N PRO A 5 15.95 -19.83 7.00
CA PRO A 5 16.28 -18.69 7.87
C PRO A 5 15.79 -17.35 7.30
N GLU A 6 15.65 -17.27 5.97
CA GLU A 6 15.09 -16.13 5.23
C GLU A 6 13.65 -15.79 5.64
N GLU A 7 12.81 -16.80 5.91
CA GLU A 7 11.40 -16.59 6.26
C GLU A 7 11.26 -15.99 7.67
N ILE A 8 12.17 -16.33 8.60
CA ILE A 8 12.23 -15.77 9.95
C ILE A 8 12.61 -14.29 9.90
N LEU A 9 13.61 -13.93 9.09
CA LEU A 9 14.00 -12.53 8.88
C LEU A 9 12.85 -11.69 8.31
N MET A 10 12.12 -12.22 7.32
CA MET A 10 10.96 -11.56 6.74
C MET A 10 9.81 -11.40 7.74
N ALA A 11 9.58 -12.39 8.62
CA ALA A 11 8.58 -12.28 9.68
C ALA A 11 8.95 -11.21 10.72
N ILE A 12 10.22 -11.12 11.11
CA ILE A 12 10.71 -10.06 12.01
C ILE A 12 10.56 -8.69 11.35
N LEU A 13 10.93 -8.57 10.07
CA LEU A 13 10.78 -7.33 9.31
C LEU A 13 9.31 -6.91 9.20
N ALA A 14 8.40 -7.86 8.96
CA ALA A 14 6.96 -7.61 8.95
C ALA A 14 6.46 -7.14 10.32
N ALA A 15 6.94 -7.72 11.43
CA ALA A 15 6.60 -7.28 12.77
C ALA A 15 7.08 -5.84 13.06
N ILE A 16 8.31 -5.51 12.65
CA ILE A 16 8.85 -4.14 12.75
C ILE A 16 8.04 -3.17 11.90
N TRP A 17 7.72 -3.55 10.66
CA TRP A 17 6.88 -2.77 9.74
C TRP A 17 5.49 -2.50 10.33
N MET A 18 4.88 -3.50 10.95
CA MET A 18 3.60 -3.35 11.65
C MET A 18 3.70 -2.37 12.81
N GLY A 19 4.74 -2.47 13.64
CA GLY A 19 4.99 -1.53 14.74
C GLY A 19 5.18 -0.10 14.26
N ALA A 20 5.93 0.09 13.17
CA ALA A 20 6.12 1.40 12.56
C ALA A 20 4.81 1.98 12.02
N ASN A 21 4.00 1.18 11.33
CA ASN A 21 2.69 1.62 10.82
C ASN A 21 1.70 1.93 11.95
N TYR A 22 1.73 1.17 13.04
CA TYR A 22 0.93 1.49 14.23
C TYR A 22 1.32 2.84 14.83
N TYR A 23 2.62 3.09 15.00
CA TYR A 23 3.12 4.35 15.52
C TYR A 23 2.74 5.53 14.60
N LEU A 24 2.95 5.37 13.29
CA LEU A 24 2.59 6.37 12.29
C LEU A 24 1.08 6.62 12.26
N ALA A 25 0.26 5.57 12.34
CA ALA A 25 -1.20 5.70 12.40
C ALA A 25 -1.61 6.47 13.67
N ALA A 26 -1.07 6.12 14.83
CA ALA A 26 -1.37 6.78 16.10
C ALA A 26 -0.97 8.26 16.10
N LEU A 27 0.17 8.61 15.49
CA LEU A 27 0.61 9.98 15.33
C LEU A 27 -0.29 10.75 14.37
N ALA A 28 -0.69 10.14 13.26
CA ALA A 28 -1.49 10.76 12.22
C ALA A 28 -2.96 10.98 12.63
N THR A 29 -3.55 10.11 13.47
CA THR A 29 -4.94 10.20 13.94
C THR A 29 -5.08 10.83 15.33
N SER A 30 -4.02 11.46 15.86
CA SER A 30 -4.01 12.07 17.21
C SER A 30 -4.49 11.10 18.30
N ALA A 31 -4.12 9.82 18.19
CA ALA A 31 -4.50 8.73 19.08
C ALA A 31 -6.02 8.42 19.20
N MET A 32 -6.85 8.82 18.24
CA MET A 32 -8.27 8.41 18.22
C MET A 32 -8.37 6.88 18.00
N PRO A 33 -8.86 6.08 18.98
CA PRO A 33 -8.71 4.62 18.95
C PRO A 33 -9.35 3.99 17.72
N LYS A 34 -10.54 4.48 17.33
CA LYS A 34 -11.32 3.94 16.22
C LYS A 34 -10.54 3.89 14.90
N TYR A 35 -9.91 4.99 14.50
CA TYR A 35 -9.24 5.09 13.19
C TYR A 35 -7.85 4.44 13.22
N THR A 36 -7.15 4.54 14.35
CA THR A 36 -5.87 3.85 14.55
C THR A 36 -6.02 2.34 14.43
N PHE A 37 -7.06 1.75 15.03
CA PHE A 37 -7.31 0.31 14.90
C PHE A 37 -7.75 -0.07 13.48
N MET A 38 -8.57 0.74 12.80
CA MET A 38 -8.98 0.45 11.42
C MET A 38 -7.78 0.44 10.45
N ILE A 39 -6.90 1.43 10.53
CA ILE A 39 -5.68 1.50 9.70
C ILE A 39 -4.77 0.32 10.02
N THR A 40 -4.54 0.04 11.30
CA THR A 40 -3.61 -1.03 11.70
C THR A 40 -4.11 -2.41 11.30
N ILE A 41 -5.40 -2.73 11.50
CA ILE A 41 -6.01 -3.99 11.03
C ILE A 41 -5.91 -4.09 9.50
N ALA A 42 -6.19 -3.01 8.77
CA ALA A 42 -6.08 -3.01 7.31
C ALA A 42 -4.63 -3.28 6.86
N VAL A 43 -3.64 -2.69 7.53
CA VAL A 43 -2.21 -2.93 7.26
C VAL A 43 -1.77 -4.34 7.69
N VAL A 44 -2.33 -4.92 8.75
CA VAL A 44 -2.10 -6.33 9.12
C VAL A 44 -2.59 -7.24 8.00
N VAL A 45 -3.83 -7.06 7.55
CA VAL A 45 -4.41 -7.86 6.46
C VAL A 45 -3.56 -7.72 5.20
N TRP A 46 -3.15 -6.51 4.86
CA TRP A 46 -2.24 -6.25 3.75
C TRP A 46 -0.91 -7.00 3.90
N THR A 47 -0.30 -6.93 5.09
CA THR A 47 0.98 -7.59 5.37
C THR A 47 0.85 -9.11 5.27
N CYS A 48 -0.22 -9.71 5.80
CA CYS A 48 -0.50 -11.13 5.64
C CYS A 48 -0.69 -11.53 4.17
N LEU A 49 -1.42 -10.74 3.38
CA LEU A 49 -1.59 -10.97 1.94
C LEU A 49 -0.27 -10.90 1.19
N THR A 50 0.57 -9.90 1.47
CA THR A 50 1.89 -9.78 0.84
C THR A 50 2.80 -10.94 1.21
N PHE A 51 2.78 -11.40 2.46
CA PHE A 51 3.54 -12.56 2.92
C PHE A 51 3.07 -13.85 2.22
N TRP A 52 1.76 -14.01 2.02
CA TRP A 52 1.21 -15.15 1.29
C TRP A 52 1.54 -15.11 -0.21
N LEU A 53 1.45 -13.94 -0.85
CA LEU A 53 1.85 -13.77 -2.25
C LEU A 53 3.36 -13.96 -2.45
N TRP A 54 4.16 -13.60 -1.45
CA TRP A 54 5.61 -13.82 -1.44
C TRP A 54 5.95 -15.31 -1.43
N HIS A 55 5.27 -16.11 -0.61
CA HIS A 55 5.42 -17.58 -0.60
C HIS A 55 5.12 -18.24 -1.95
N LYS A 56 4.30 -17.61 -2.79
CA LYS A 56 3.98 -18.12 -4.13
C LYS A 56 4.91 -17.59 -5.23
N GLU A 57 5.90 -16.77 -4.90
CA GLU A 57 6.78 -16.04 -5.84
C GLU A 57 6.02 -15.12 -6.83
N VAL A 58 4.72 -14.91 -6.61
CA VAL A 58 3.85 -14.07 -7.47
C VAL A 58 3.97 -12.59 -7.09
N LEU A 59 4.56 -12.28 -5.93
CA LEU A 59 4.67 -10.92 -5.42
C LEU A 59 5.31 -9.95 -6.43
N PHE A 60 6.36 -10.35 -7.15
CA PHE A 60 7.00 -9.49 -8.15
C PHE A 60 6.09 -9.10 -9.31
N ARG A 61 5.11 -9.94 -9.66
CA ARG A 61 4.13 -9.65 -10.72
C ARG A 61 3.00 -8.75 -10.24
N VAL A 62 2.62 -8.88 -8.95
CA VAL A 62 1.44 -8.21 -8.38
C VAL A 62 1.83 -7.03 -7.46
N TYR A 63 3.12 -6.73 -7.37
CA TYR A 63 3.69 -5.63 -6.59
C TYR A 63 2.98 -4.28 -6.77
N PRO A 64 2.66 -3.80 -7.99
CA PRO A 64 1.97 -2.51 -8.14
C PRO A 64 0.56 -2.51 -7.54
N ILE A 65 -0.14 -3.65 -7.59
CA ILE A 65 -1.47 -3.79 -6.99
C ILE A 65 -1.37 -3.79 -5.47
N MET A 66 -0.35 -4.46 -4.90
CA MET A 66 -0.09 -4.41 -3.47
C MET A 66 0.23 -2.99 -3.00
N LEU A 67 1.02 -2.21 -3.75
CA LEU A 67 1.26 -0.80 -3.40
C LEU A 67 -0.02 0.06 -3.43
N GLY A 68 -0.90 -0.14 -4.42
CA GLY A 68 -2.21 0.51 -4.44
C GLY A 68 -3.06 0.15 -3.21
N LEU A 69 -3.06 -1.13 -2.83
CA LEU A 69 -3.80 -1.61 -1.66
C LEU A 69 -3.26 -0.98 -0.36
N LEU A 70 -1.94 -0.79 -0.24
CA LEU A 70 -1.31 -0.11 0.90
C LEU A 70 -1.76 1.35 1.01
N VAL A 71 -1.78 2.08 -0.11
CA VAL A 71 -2.32 3.45 -0.16
C VAL A 71 -3.80 3.45 0.23
N GLY A 72 -4.55 2.45 -0.22
CA GLY A 72 -5.94 2.21 0.18
C GLY A 72 -6.10 2.06 1.70
N CYS A 73 -5.26 1.26 2.35
CA CYS A 73 -5.25 1.09 3.81
C CYS A 73 -5.01 2.41 4.56
N TRP A 74 -4.27 3.34 3.96
CA TRP A 74 -4.01 4.66 4.53
C TRP A 74 -5.11 5.69 4.28
N THR A 75 -6.06 5.43 3.37
CA THR A 75 -7.17 6.36 3.09
C THR A 75 -8.14 6.56 4.27
N PHE A 76 -8.18 5.63 5.23
CA PHE A 76 -8.97 5.79 6.47
C PHE A 76 -8.50 6.97 7.33
N TRP A 77 -7.27 7.44 7.13
CA TRP A 77 -6.80 8.67 7.74
C TRP A 77 -7.51 9.92 7.18
N LEU A 78 -7.91 9.93 5.90
CA LEU A 78 -8.70 11.03 5.34
C LEU A 78 -10.10 11.08 5.93
N ASP A 79 -10.69 9.92 6.27
CA ASP A 79 -11.99 9.86 6.95
C ASP A 79 -11.93 10.50 8.33
N TRP A 80 -10.81 10.36 9.06
CA TRP A 80 -10.56 11.06 10.31
C TRP A 80 -10.62 12.59 10.13
N PHE A 81 -9.98 13.14 9.10
CA PHE A 81 -9.99 14.58 8.81
C PHE A 81 -11.39 15.16 8.52
N THR A 82 -12.32 14.31 8.12
CA THR A 82 -13.68 14.76 7.76
C THR A 82 -14.69 14.62 8.89
N GLN A 83 -14.27 14.15 10.07
CA GLN A 83 -15.15 14.15 11.22
C GLN A 83 -15.66 15.55 11.55
N GLY A 84 -16.99 15.69 11.60
CA GLY A 84 -17.66 16.94 11.94
C GLY A 84 -17.81 17.92 10.78
N VAL A 85 -17.36 17.58 9.57
CA VAL A 85 -17.52 18.42 8.38
C VAL A 85 -18.69 17.93 7.54
N ASN A 86 -19.73 18.75 7.40
CA ASN A 86 -20.92 18.47 6.58
C ASN A 86 -21.28 19.70 5.73
N PRO A 87 -21.33 19.62 4.38
CA PRO A 87 -21.18 18.44 3.53
C PRO A 87 -19.77 17.83 3.56
N ALA A 88 -19.71 16.51 3.37
CA ALA A 88 -18.44 15.79 3.28
C ALA A 88 -17.58 16.39 2.15
N PRO A 89 -16.30 16.74 2.42
CA PRO A 89 -15.40 17.26 1.41
C PRO A 89 -15.20 16.30 0.24
N TRP A 90 -14.92 16.85 -0.95
CA TRP A 90 -14.71 16.09 -2.17
C TRP A 90 -13.61 15.02 -2.05
N TYR A 91 -12.59 15.24 -1.23
CA TYR A 91 -11.50 14.30 -0.97
C TYR A 91 -11.86 13.12 -0.05
N ALA A 92 -13.00 13.15 0.65
CA ALA A 92 -13.53 11.99 1.38
C ALA A 92 -14.41 11.08 0.52
N THR A 93 -14.72 11.50 -0.70
CA THR A 93 -15.53 10.70 -1.63
C THR A 93 -14.79 9.42 -2.01
N TRP A 94 -15.55 8.32 -2.13
CA TRP A 94 -15.02 7.01 -2.49
C TRP A 94 -14.24 6.99 -3.82
N TRP A 95 -14.66 7.79 -4.81
CA TRP A 95 -13.94 7.94 -6.08
C TRP A 95 -12.53 8.53 -5.92
N PHE A 96 -12.34 9.49 -5.01
CA PHE A 96 -11.01 10.06 -4.76
C PHE A 96 -10.08 9.03 -4.13
N LYS A 97 -10.61 8.20 -3.22
CA LYS A 97 -9.87 7.05 -2.66
C LYS A 97 -9.45 6.06 -3.74
N LEU A 98 -10.32 5.77 -4.71
CA LEU A 98 -9.98 4.93 -5.86
C LEU A 98 -8.88 5.54 -6.74
N ILE A 99 -8.90 6.85 -6.96
CA ILE A 99 -7.84 7.55 -7.71
C ILE A 99 -6.50 7.47 -6.96
N LEU A 100 -6.49 7.66 -5.64
CA LEU A 100 -5.29 7.51 -4.81
C LEU A 100 -4.72 6.09 -4.87
N VAL A 101 -5.58 5.07 -4.85
CA VAL A 101 -5.18 3.66 -5.02
C VAL A 101 -4.66 3.39 -6.43
N ALA A 102 -5.25 4.02 -7.44
CA ALA A 102 -4.87 3.83 -8.84
C ALA A 102 -3.53 4.52 -9.20
N LEU A 103 -3.18 5.63 -8.54
CA LEU A 103 -1.92 6.37 -8.78
C LEU A 103 -0.65 5.50 -8.73
N PRO A 104 -0.38 4.73 -7.66
CA PRO A 104 0.79 3.86 -7.63
C PRO A 104 0.71 2.75 -8.68
N ILE A 105 -0.48 2.24 -8.99
CA ILE A 105 -0.65 1.21 -10.03
C ILE A 105 -0.28 1.78 -11.40
N VAL A 106 -0.90 2.89 -11.79
CA VAL A 106 -0.68 3.54 -13.09
C VAL A 106 0.73 4.10 -13.19
N GLY A 107 1.28 4.67 -12.11
CA GLY A 107 2.65 5.20 -12.09
C GLY A 107 3.70 4.12 -12.35
N PHE A 108 3.56 2.94 -11.73
CA PHE A 108 4.49 1.83 -11.95
C PHE A 108 4.36 1.23 -13.36
N TYR A 109 3.14 0.92 -13.80
CA TYR A 109 2.91 0.37 -15.14
C TYR A 109 3.28 1.37 -16.25
N GLY A 110 3.00 2.66 -16.06
CA GLY A 110 3.38 3.73 -16.99
C GLY A 110 4.89 3.90 -17.11
N LYS A 111 5.63 3.80 -15.99
CA LYS A 111 7.11 3.86 -16.01
C LYS A 111 7.70 2.65 -16.73
N GLU A 112 7.14 1.46 -16.51
CA GLU A 112 7.61 0.26 -17.21
C GLU A 112 7.32 0.32 -18.71
N TRP A 113 6.15 0.81 -19.10
CA TRP A 113 5.76 1.05 -20.50
C TRP A 113 6.66 2.09 -21.19
N ALA A 114 6.97 3.20 -20.51
CA ALA A 114 7.87 4.24 -21.02
C ALA A 114 9.31 3.72 -21.20
N ASN A 115 9.79 2.87 -20.28
CA ASN A 115 11.10 2.25 -20.40
C ASN A 115 11.19 1.26 -21.55
N ARG A 116 10.10 0.52 -21.84
CA ARG A 116 10.03 -0.37 -23.01
C ARG A 116 10.05 0.43 -24.32
N HIS A 117 9.31 1.55 -24.39
CA HIS A 117 9.34 2.46 -25.56
C HIS A 117 10.74 3.01 -25.83
N LYS A 118 11.45 3.45 -24.77
CA LYS A 118 12.83 3.93 -24.90
C LYS A 118 13.81 2.86 -25.38
N ARG A 119 13.63 1.59 -24.99
CA ARG A 119 14.47 0.47 -25.43
C ARG A 119 14.23 0.12 -26.91
N GLN A 120 12.97 0.16 -27.36
CA GLN A 120 12.63 -0.10 -28.77
C GLN A 120 13.12 1.00 -29.72
N LEU A 121 13.04 2.28 -29.31
CA LEU A 121 13.60 3.38 -30.10
C LEU A 121 15.13 3.27 -30.22
N LYS A 122 15.81 2.80 -29.17
CA LYS A 122 17.27 2.63 -29.16
C LYS A 122 17.76 1.44 -29.99
N SER A 123 16.93 0.43 -30.23
CA SER A 123 17.26 -0.72 -31.09
C SER A 123 17.00 -0.46 -32.58
N VAL A 124 16.14 0.50 -32.91
CA VAL A 124 15.88 0.92 -34.31
C VAL A 124 16.96 1.87 -34.83
N PHE A 125 17.62 2.60 -33.94
CA PHE A 125 18.67 3.58 -34.26
C PHE A 125 20.11 3.03 -34.17
N ARG A 126 20.27 1.71 -34.01
CA ARG A 126 21.57 1.02 -33.97
C ARG A 126 21.67 0.08 -35.17
#